data_AF-A0A7X7EZT8-F1
#
_entry.id   AF-A0A7X7EZT8-F1
#
_cell.length_a   1.000
_cell.length_b   1.000
_cell.length_c   1.000
_cell.angle_alpha   90.00
_cell.angle_beta   90.00
_cell.angle_gamma   90.00
#
_symmetry.space_group_name_H-M   'P 1'
#
loop_
_entity.id
_entity.type
_entity.pdbx_description
1 polymer ?
#
loop_
_entity_poly.entity_id
_entity_poly.type
_entity_poly.pdbx_seq_one_letter_code
_entity_poly.pdbx_strand_id
1 'polypeptide(L)' 'NGSLEGGAFLTIQERLRDMGAVSYRLETWGDRHQLFRFQCEITVHGSPHLTRHFEATDGHPLLAMHKVLVEAEAWQASR' A
#
# COMPACT_ATOMS: atom_id res chain seq x y z
N ASN A 1 -8.75 22.46 0.64
CA ASN A 1 -7.95 21.59 -0.25
C ASN A 1 -7.77 20.15 0.23
N GLY A 2 -8.37 19.70 1.35
CA GLY A 2 -8.18 18.32 1.86
C GLY A 2 -9.04 17.21 1.21
N SER A 3 -9.90 17.54 0.25
CA SER A 3 -10.86 16.58 -0.33
C SER A 3 -10.28 15.70 -1.45
N LEU A 4 -9.24 16.17 -2.14
CA LEU A 4 -8.62 15.45 -3.26
C LEU A 4 -7.70 14.32 -2.78
N GLU A 5 -6.93 14.58 -1.72
CA GLU A 5 -6.03 13.59 -1.12
C GLU A 5 -6.78 12.44 -0.47
N GLY A 6 -7.92 12.72 0.17
CA GLY A 6 -8.81 11.69 0.70
C GLY A 6 -9.37 10.77 -0.37
N GLY A 7 -9.71 11.31 -1.55
CA GLY A 7 -10.14 10.50 -2.70
C GLY A 7 -9.05 9.58 -3.22
N ALA A 8 -7.83 10.11 -3.40
CA ALA A 8 -6.69 9.31 -3.85
C ALA A 8 -6.33 8.18 -2.88
N PHE A 9 -6.43 8.44 -1.57
CA PHE A 9 -6.23 7.43 -0.53
C PHE A 9 -7.22 6.27 -0.68
N LEU A 10 -8.52 6.58 -0.81
CA LEU A 10 -9.57 5.58 -0.98
C LEU A 10 -9.35 4.75 -2.26
N THR A 11 -9.02 5.40 -3.38
CA THR A 11 -8.75 4.70 -4.65
C THR A 11 -7.60 3.70 -4.52
N ILE A 12 -6.50 4.06 -3.84
CA ILE A 12 -5.39 3.13 -3.63
C ILE A 12 -5.81 1.97 -2.73
N GLN A 13 -6.56 2.22 -1.66
CA GLN A 13 -7.05 1.16 -0.77
C GLN A 13 -8.01 0.20 -1.46
N GLU A 14 -8.94 0.72 -2.26
CA GLU A 14 -9.87 -0.09 -3.06
C GLU A 14 -9.09 -0.99 -4.02
N ARG A 15 -8.11 -0.42 -4.72
CA ARG A 15 -7.27 -1.18 -5.65
C ARG A 15 -6.47 -2.29 -4.95
N LEU A 16 -5.87 -2.01 -3.80
CA LEU A 16 -5.17 -3.01 -2.99
C LEU A 16 -6.14 -4.11 -2.50
N ARG A 17 -7.35 -3.74 -2.10
CA ARG A 17 -8.39 -4.69 -1.67
C ARG A 17 -8.83 -5.61 -2.81
N ASP A 18 -9.06 -5.07 -4.00
CA ASP A 18 -9.41 -5.85 -5.19
C ASP A 18 -8.31 -6.85 -5.56
N MET A 19 -7.05 -6.50 -5.26
CA MET A 19 -5.90 -7.37 -5.42
C MET A 19 -5.79 -8.46 -4.33
N GLY A 20 -6.63 -8.44 -3.30
CA GLY A 20 -6.61 -9.42 -2.20
C GLY A 20 -5.82 -8.96 -0.97
N ALA A 21 -5.67 -7.65 -0.77
CA ALA A 21 -5.07 -7.11 0.45
C ALA A 21 -5.88 -7.51 1.69
N VAL A 22 -5.21 -8.15 2.64
CA VAL A 22 -5.77 -8.57 3.93
C VAL A 22 -5.39 -7.64 5.07
N SER A 23 -4.32 -6.87 4.90
CA SER A 23 -3.86 -5.89 5.88
C SER A 23 -3.19 -4.71 5.17
N TYR A 24 -3.39 -3.51 5.70
CA TYR A 24 -2.63 -2.33 5.33
C TYR A 24 -2.45 -1.41 6.54
N ARG A 25 -1.30 -0.74 6.62
CA ARG A 25 -0.95 0.19 7.70
C ARG A 25 -0.19 1.37 7.13
N LEU A 26 -0.63 2.58 7.46
CA LEU A 26 0.11 3.81 7.22
C LEU A 26 0.52 4.38 8.57
N GLU A 27 1.82 4.57 8.77
CA GLU A 27 2.37 5.13 10.01
C GLU A 27 3.47 6.15 9.72
N THR A 28 3.66 7.12 10.62
CA THR A 28 4.81 8.02 10.54
C THR A 28 6.08 7.28 10.94
N TRP A 29 7.15 7.48 10.18
CA TRP A 29 8.40 6.74 10.32
C TRP A 29 9.61 7.67 10.47
N GLY A 30 10.61 7.22 11.22
CA GLY A 30 11.86 7.93 11.49
C GLY A 30 11.81 8.92 12.66
N ASP A 31 12.99 9.26 13.21
CA ASP A 31 13.16 10.04 14.44
C ASP A 31 12.62 11.48 14.39
N ARG A 32 12.31 11.99 13.19
CA ARG A 32 11.78 13.35 12.99
C ARG A 32 10.37 13.39 12.41
N HIS A 33 9.67 12.25 12.30
CA HIS A 33 8.35 12.14 11.65
C HIS A 33 8.31 12.75 10.24
N GLN A 34 9.43 12.77 9.52
CA GLN A 34 9.53 13.36 8.18
C GLN A 34 9.11 12.39 7.08
N LEU A 35 8.90 11.12 7.43
CA LEU A 35 8.57 10.07 6.49
C LEU A 35 7.29 9.37 6.93
N PHE A 36 6.65 8.75 5.94
CA PHE A 36 5.49 7.89 6.09
C PHE A 36 5.87 6.52 5.56
N ARG A 37 5.62 5.50 6.37
CA ARG A 37 5.77 4.10 5.98
C ARG A 37 4.39 3.53 5.73
N PHE A 38 4.21 3.01 4.52
CA PHE A 38 3.02 2.27 4.16
C PHE A 38 3.38 0.80 3.99
N GLN A 39 2.63 -0.05 4.67
CA GLN A 39 2.76 -1.51 4.62
C GLN A 39 1.45 -2.11 4.12
N CYS A 40 1.52 -3.13 3.28
CA CYS A 40 0.37 -3.88 2.81
C CYS A 40 0.71 -5.37 2.69
N GLU A 41 -0.24 -6.22 3.04
CA GLU A 41 -0.14 -7.66 2.86
C GLU A 41 -1.25 -8.14 1.93
N ILE A 42 -0.87 -8.86 0.88
CA ILE A 42 -1.77 -9.38 -0.15
C ILE A 42 -1.71 -10.90 -0.14
N THR A 43 -2.86 -11.55 -0.12
CA THR A 43 -2.92 -13.02 -0.21
C THR A 43 -2.57 -13.49 -1.62
N VAL A 44 -1.82 -14.58 -1.69
CA VAL A 44 -1.53 -15.24 -2.96
C VAL A 44 -2.77 -16.03 -3.40
N HIS A 45 -3.32 -15.69 -4.56
CA HIS A 45 -4.44 -16.42 -5.15
C HIS A 45 -4.18 -17.93 -5.17
N GLY A 46 -5.09 -18.72 -4.61
CA GLY A 46 -4.96 -20.18 -4.46
C GLY A 46 -4.21 -20.65 -3.20
N SER A 47 -3.72 -19.74 -2.35
CA SER A 47 -3.03 -20.07 -1.09
C SER A 47 -3.30 -19.02 -0.01
N PRO A 48 -4.42 -19.13 0.73
CA PRO A 48 -4.80 -18.14 1.75
C PRO A 48 -3.81 -18.04 2.91
N HIS A 49 -2.93 -19.03 3.07
CA HIS A 49 -1.87 -19.03 4.08
C HIS A 49 -0.59 -18.33 3.63
N LEU A 50 -0.46 -18.02 2.34
CA LEU A 50 0.71 -17.33 1.80
C LEU A 50 0.33 -15.88 1.51
N THR A 51 0.83 -14.96 2.33
CA THR A 51 0.74 -13.52 2.07
C THR A 51 2.07 -13.01 1.54
N ARG A 52 1.99 -12.03 0.64
CA ARG A 52 3.13 -11.23 0.21
C ARG A 52 3.05 -9.89 0.91
N HIS A 53 4.10 -9.56 1.66
CA HIS A 53 4.26 -8.26 2.29
C HIS A 53 4.92 -7.28 1.32
N PHE A 54 4.37 -6.07 1.26
CA PHE A 54 4.87 -4.92 0.52
C PHE A 54 5.02 -3.75 1.48
N GLU A 55 6.13 -3.02 1.38
CA GLU A 55 6.41 -1.87 2.20
C GLU A 55 7.13 -0.81 1.38
N ALA A 56 6.70 0.44 1.53
CA ALA A 56 7.44 1.59 1.02
C ALA A 56 7.43 2.73 2.04
N THR A 57 8.49 3.54 1.97
CA THR A 57 8.63 4.74 2.78
C THR A 57 8.82 5.96 1.87
N ASP A 58 8.16 7.07 2.19
CA ASP A 58 8.27 8.32 1.45
C ASP A 58 8.01 9.54 2.35
N GLY A 59 8.44 10.73 1.93
CA GLY A 59 8.12 11.99 2.63
C GLY A 59 6.65 12.39 2.51
N HIS A 60 5.91 11.79 1.57
CA HIS A 60 4.48 12.01 1.40
C HIS A 60 3.68 10.70 1.57
N PRO A 61 2.60 10.67 2.38
CA PRO A 61 1.84 9.44 2.65
C PRO A 61 1.26 8.82 1.38
N LEU A 62 0.68 9.63 0.49
CA LEU A 62 0.15 9.14 -0.79
C LEU A 62 1.23 8.56 -1.71
N LEU A 63 2.46 9.09 -1.68
CA LEU A 63 3.55 8.55 -2.49
C LEU A 63 4.03 7.21 -1.93
N ALA A 64 4.12 7.05 -0.61
CA ALA A 64 4.42 5.77 0.01
C ALA A 64 3.38 4.71 -0.37
N MET A 65 2.09 5.06 -0.31
CA MET A 65 1.02 4.17 -0.75
C MET A 65 1.08 3.82 -2.23
N HIS A 66 1.32 4.81 -3.07
CA HIS A 66 1.37 4.62 -4.52
C HIS A 66 2.54 3.70 -4.92
N LYS A 67 3.70 3.82 -4.28
CA LYS A 67 4.83 2.90 -4.50
C LYS A 67 4.46 1.45 -4.21
N VAL A 68 3.83 1.18 -3.06
CA VAL A 68 3.34 -0.16 -2.72
C VAL A 68 2.31 -0.66 -3.72
N LEU A 69 1.40 0.22 -4.17
CA LEU A 69 0.43 -0.15 -5.20
C LEU A 69 1.11 -0.59 -6.50
N VAL A 70 2.05 0.21 -7.00
CA VAL A 70 2.80 -0.11 -8.23
C VAL A 70 3.59 -1.41 -8.08
N GLU A 71 4.23 -1.63 -6.93
CA GLU A 71 4.95 -2.89 -6.66
C GLU A 71 4.01 -4.10 -6.61
N ALA A 72 2.85 -3.96 -5.97
CA ALA A 72 1.84 -5.00 -5.90
C ALA A 72 1.24 -5.32 -7.27
N GLU A 73 0.92 -4.30 -8.08
CA GLU A 73 0.43 -4.45 -9.46
C GLU A 73 1.48 -5.14 -10.35
N ALA A 74 2.74 -4.72 -10.28
CA ALA A 74 3.82 -5.35 -11.04
C ALA A 74 4.02 -6.82 -10.64
N TRP A 75 3.92 -7.12 -9.34
CA TRP A 75 3.98 -8.50 -8.84
C TRP A 75 2.81 -9.35 -9.32
N GLN A 76 1.58 -8.80 -9.36
CA GLN A 76 0.43 -9.52 -9.93
C GLN A 76 0.56 -9.75 -11.43
N ALA A 77 1.06 -8.76 -12.17
CA ALA A 77 1.26 -8.87 -13.62
C ALA A 77 2.40 -9.83 -14.00
N SER A 78 3.35 -10.09 -13.09
CA SER A 78 4.45 -11.04 -13.29
C SER A 78 4.09 -12.50 -12.95
N ARG A 79 2.80 -12.78 -12.70
CA ARG A 79 2.28 -14.11 -12.36
C ARG A 79 1.60 -14.78 -13.54
#